data_AF-A0A376E6W1-F1
#
_entry.id   AF-A0A376E6W1-F1
#
_cell.length_a   1.000
_cell.length_b   1.000
_cell.length_c   1.000
_cell.angle_alpha   90.00
_cell.angle_beta   90.00
_cell.angle_gamma   90.00
#
_symmetry.space_group_name_H-M   'P 1'
#
loop_
_entity.id
_entity.type
_entity.pdbx_description
1 polymer ?
#
loop_
_entity_poly.entity_id
_entity_poly.type
_entity_poly.pdbx_seq_one_letter_code
_entity_poly.pdbx_strand_id
1 'polypeptide(L)'
;MTTAIIVGVICLVVGAVIGILFSKSSLNTKAKFIVDDAKKNAENLIEKANVQAESIKKEKNLQAKEKFLELKSQHDADIQSRERKMQEIEKRTKDKEHKLNDELSKTGKLEKDLDKQIADYAKKNEILDRKQQELEVATTKKVEILEKIANYTAEEAKAELVETMKAEAKTRAQAHVQSIMEEAQLNAKNEARKIVVQTIQRIGTEQAIENSVSVFNIESDEVKGRIIGREGRNIRALEAMTGVEIIVDDTPEAILLSCFDPVRREIARLSLHRLVTDGRIHPARIEEVVEKTKSKSKKKSLK
;
A
#
# COMPACT_ATOMS: atom_id res chain seq x y z
N MET A 1 113.65 63.22 -127.07
CA MET A 1 113.12 63.61 -125.74
C MET A 1 111.62 63.93 -125.75
N THR A 2 111.06 64.52 -126.81
CA THR A 2 109.63 64.91 -126.88
C THR A 2 108.63 63.74 -126.95
N THR A 3 108.98 62.61 -127.58
CA THR A 3 108.10 61.43 -127.70
C THR A 3 107.85 60.71 -126.37
N ALA A 4 108.83 60.68 -125.46
CA ALA A 4 108.70 60.02 -124.16
C ALA A 4 107.73 60.75 -123.21
N ILE A 5 107.64 62.08 -123.29
CA ILE A 5 106.75 62.90 -122.45
C ILE A 5 105.28 62.68 -122.86
N ILE A 6 105.00 62.60 -124.17
CA ILE A 6 103.64 62.36 -124.69
C ILE A 6 103.13 60.97 -124.27
N VAL A 7 103.98 59.94 -124.36
CA VAL A 7 103.62 58.58 -123.91
C VAL A 7 103.36 58.55 -122.41
N GLY A 8 104.16 59.25 -121.60
CA GLY A 8 103.96 59.36 -120.16
C GLY A 8 102.61 59.99 -119.77
N VAL A 9 102.22 61.07 -120.44
CA VAL A 9 100.92 61.75 -120.20
C VAL A 9 99.75 60.86 -120.60
N ILE A 10 99.84 60.16 -121.75
CA ILE A 10 98.78 59.23 -122.19
C ILE A 10 98.63 58.08 -121.19
N CYS A 11 99.72 57.48 -120.71
CA CYS A 11 99.67 56.42 -119.69
C CYS A 11 99.06 56.92 -118.37
N LEU A 12 99.30 58.17 -117.98
CA LEU A 12 98.76 58.75 -116.75
C LEU A 12 97.25 59.02 -116.89
N VAL A 13 96.80 59.54 -118.03
CA VAL A 13 95.37 59.74 -118.32
C VAL A 13 94.64 58.40 -118.41
N VAL A 14 95.21 57.40 -119.09
CA VAL A 14 94.63 56.05 -119.18
C VAL A 14 94.58 55.39 -117.80
N GLY A 15 95.65 55.51 -117.00
CA GLY A 15 95.68 55.02 -115.62
C GLY A 15 94.65 55.70 -114.71
N ALA A 16 94.45 57.02 -114.85
CA ALA A 16 93.44 57.77 -114.09
C ALA A 16 92.01 57.38 -114.50
N VAL A 17 91.74 57.21 -115.80
CA VAL A 17 90.42 56.78 -116.30
C VAL A 17 90.10 55.35 -115.85
N ILE A 18 91.06 54.43 -115.97
CA ILE A 18 90.91 53.04 -115.48
C ILE A 18 90.72 53.04 -113.96
N GLY A 19 91.51 53.83 -113.21
CA GLY A 19 91.38 53.96 -111.76
C GLY A 19 90.02 54.50 -111.31
N ILE A 20 89.48 55.50 -112.00
CA ILE A 20 88.14 56.06 -111.71
C ILE A 20 87.04 55.06 -112.06
N LEU A 21 87.14 54.34 -113.20
CA LEU A 21 86.15 53.33 -113.58
C LEU A 21 86.17 52.13 -112.61
N PHE A 22 87.34 51.66 -112.20
CA PHE A 22 87.47 50.56 -111.24
C PHE A 22 87.02 50.98 -109.84
N SER A 23 87.35 52.21 -109.41
CA SER A 23 86.89 52.77 -108.14
C SER A 23 85.37 52.93 -108.11
N LYS A 24 84.78 53.51 -109.17
CA LYS A 24 83.32 53.67 -109.29
C LYS A 24 82.59 52.33 -109.40
N SER A 25 83.17 51.33 -110.09
CA SER A 25 82.63 49.97 -110.17
C SER A 25 82.70 49.25 -108.83
N SER A 26 83.85 49.31 -108.13
CA SER A 26 84.04 48.69 -106.81
C SER A 26 83.16 49.35 -105.72
N LEU A 27 83.05 50.68 -105.71
CA LEU A 27 82.17 51.42 -104.79
C LEU A 27 80.70 51.09 -105.03
N ASN A 28 80.25 51.04 -106.29
CA ASN A 28 78.88 50.66 -106.63
C ASN A 28 78.58 49.19 -106.27
N THR A 29 79.58 48.31 -106.34
CA THR A 29 79.42 46.89 -105.98
C THR A 29 79.33 46.70 -104.46
N LYS A 30 80.17 47.41 -103.68
CA LYS A 30 80.09 47.43 -102.21
C LYS A 30 78.79 48.08 -101.72
N ALA A 31 78.36 49.19 -102.33
CA ALA A 31 77.09 49.82 -101.99
C ALA A 31 75.89 48.91 -102.30
N LYS A 32 75.91 48.20 -103.45
CA LYS A 32 74.89 47.19 -103.77
C LYS A 32 74.89 46.03 -102.77
N PHE A 33 76.06 45.52 -102.38
CA PHE A 33 76.16 44.44 -101.39
C PHE A 33 75.62 44.86 -100.01
N ILE A 34 75.92 46.07 -99.54
CA ILE A 34 75.40 46.58 -98.27
C ILE A 34 73.87 46.75 -98.33
N VAL A 35 73.33 47.23 -99.45
CA VAL A 35 71.88 47.37 -99.65
C VAL A 35 71.20 45.99 -99.72
N ASP A 36 71.81 45.02 -100.39
CA ASP A 36 71.27 43.67 -100.53
C ASP A 36 71.32 42.90 -99.20
N ASP A 37 72.42 43.02 -98.45
CA ASP A 37 72.55 42.47 -97.10
C ASP A 37 71.57 43.13 -96.13
N ALA A 38 71.40 44.45 -96.18
CA ALA A 38 70.40 45.16 -95.38
C ALA A 38 68.96 44.72 -95.73
N LYS A 39 68.65 44.51 -97.01
CA LYS A 39 67.36 43.97 -97.45
C LYS A 39 67.14 42.54 -96.95
N LYS A 40 68.13 41.67 -97.10
CA LYS A 40 68.07 40.28 -96.62
C LYS A 40 67.93 40.22 -95.10
N ASN A 41 68.61 41.09 -94.37
CA ASN A 41 68.47 41.21 -92.92
C ASN A 41 67.08 41.73 -92.52
N ALA A 42 66.52 42.68 -93.26
CA ALA A 42 65.15 43.15 -93.05
C ALA A 42 64.11 42.06 -93.35
N GLU A 43 64.27 41.30 -94.43
CA GLU A 43 63.42 40.16 -94.78
C GLU A 43 63.50 39.07 -93.71
N ASN A 44 64.70 38.69 -93.27
CA ASN A 44 64.89 37.73 -92.18
C ASN A 44 64.28 38.22 -90.86
N LEU A 45 64.35 39.53 -90.57
CA LEU A 45 63.75 40.11 -89.38
C LEU A 45 62.21 40.05 -89.45
N ILE A 46 61.62 40.35 -90.60
CA ILE A 46 60.18 40.25 -90.84
C ILE A 46 59.73 38.79 -90.73
N GLU A 47 60.47 37.86 -91.32
CA GLU A 47 60.17 36.43 -91.23
C GLU A 47 60.22 35.94 -89.78
N LYS A 48 61.27 36.29 -89.03
CA LYS A 48 61.37 35.98 -87.58
C LYS A 48 60.22 36.60 -86.78
N ALA A 49 59.86 37.86 -87.06
CA ALA A 49 58.75 38.53 -86.41
C ALA A 49 57.41 37.84 -86.71
N ASN A 50 57.19 37.38 -87.95
CA ASN A 50 56.00 36.64 -88.34
C ASN A 50 55.92 35.27 -87.64
N VAL A 51 57.02 34.52 -87.60
CA VAL A 51 57.08 33.23 -86.89
C VAL A 51 56.84 33.40 -85.40
N GLN A 52 57.43 34.42 -84.78
CA GLN A 52 57.18 34.76 -83.37
C GLN A 52 55.73 35.19 -83.13
N ALA A 53 55.16 36.02 -84.01
CA ALA A 53 53.76 36.43 -83.91
C ALA A 53 52.80 35.24 -84.06
N GLU A 54 53.06 34.31 -84.98
CA GLU A 54 52.29 33.07 -85.10
C GLU A 54 52.42 32.18 -83.87
N SER A 55 53.63 32.06 -83.31
CA SER A 55 53.89 31.29 -82.10
C SER A 55 53.13 31.87 -80.91
N ILE A 56 53.21 33.19 -80.68
CA ILE A 56 52.47 33.90 -79.64
C ILE A 56 50.95 33.75 -79.85
N LYS A 57 50.46 33.87 -81.08
CA LYS A 57 49.03 33.67 -81.40
C LYS A 57 48.58 32.25 -81.07
N LYS A 58 49.37 31.23 -81.43
CA LYS A 58 49.08 29.82 -81.11
C LYS A 58 49.11 29.58 -79.60
N GLU A 59 50.11 30.11 -78.90
CA GLU A 59 50.24 30.00 -77.44
C GLU A 59 49.05 30.66 -76.72
N LYS A 60 48.68 31.89 -77.11
CA LYS A 60 47.54 32.61 -76.52
C LYS A 60 46.21 31.90 -76.80
N ASN A 61 46.04 31.34 -77.99
CA ASN A 61 44.87 30.52 -78.31
C ASN A 61 44.84 29.22 -77.48
N LEU A 62 45.98 28.60 -77.22
CA LEU A 62 46.06 27.40 -76.37
C LEU A 62 45.74 27.75 -74.91
N GLN A 63 46.35 28.80 -74.36
CA GLN A 63 46.05 29.32 -73.01
C GLN A 63 44.57 29.68 -72.85
N ALA A 64 43.97 30.31 -73.87
CA ALA A 64 42.54 30.61 -73.87
C ALA A 64 41.67 29.34 -73.88
N LYS A 65 42.05 28.31 -74.66
CA LYS A 65 41.36 27.01 -74.68
C LYS A 65 41.50 26.28 -73.36
N GLU A 66 42.69 26.25 -72.77
CA GLU A 66 42.93 25.62 -71.45
C GLU A 66 42.08 26.31 -70.38
N LYS A 67 42.13 27.64 -70.30
CA LYS A 67 41.31 28.40 -69.35
C LYS A 67 39.81 28.22 -69.59
N PHE A 68 39.39 28.12 -70.85
CA PHE A 68 37.99 27.82 -71.18
C PHE A 68 37.58 26.42 -70.70
N LEU A 69 38.41 25.40 -70.93
CA LEU A 69 38.14 24.04 -70.47
C LEU A 69 38.12 23.95 -68.94
N GLU A 70 39.04 24.64 -68.26
CA GLU A 70 39.07 24.73 -66.80
C GLU A 70 37.80 25.39 -66.24
N LEU A 71 37.45 26.57 -66.75
CA LEU A 71 36.23 27.28 -66.35
C LEU A 71 34.97 26.46 -66.64
N LYS A 72 34.92 25.78 -67.79
CA LYS A 72 33.82 24.89 -68.14
C LYS A 72 33.73 23.72 -67.16
N SER A 73 34.85 23.08 -66.83
CA SER A 73 34.86 21.98 -65.87
C SER A 73 34.43 22.41 -64.47
N GLN A 74 34.87 23.59 -64.01
CA GLN A 74 34.42 24.16 -62.73
C GLN A 74 32.93 24.48 -62.74
N HIS A 75 32.42 25.03 -63.84
CA HIS A 75 31.00 25.33 -64.01
C HIS A 75 30.14 24.05 -64.03
N ASP A 76 30.54 23.03 -64.77
CA ASP A 76 29.85 21.74 -64.83
C ASP A 76 29.83 21.07 -63.44
N ALA A 77 30.92 21.18 -62.67
CA ALA A 77 30.98 20.69 -61.29
C ALA A 77 30.06 21.48 -60.33
N ASP A 78 29.98 22.81 -60.45
CA ASP A 78 29.06 23.63 -59.64
C ASP A 78 27.60 23.32 -60.01
N ILE A 79 27.27 23.20 -61.30
CA ILE A 79 25.94 22.79 -61.76
C ILE A 79 25.57 21.44 -61.15
N GLN A 80 26.46 20.44 -61.26
CA GLN A 80 26.18 19.11 -60.73
C GLN A 80 25.99 19.13 -59.20
N SER A 81 26.78 19.94 -58.48
CA SER A 81 26.63 20.12 -57.03
C SER A 81 25.28 20.76 -56.68
N ARG A 82 24.88 21.81 -57.41
CA ARG A 82 23.59 22.48 -57.23
C ARG A 82 22.42 21.56 -57.57
N GLU A 83 22.51 20.78 -58.64
CA GLU A 83 21.49 19.84 -59.05
C GLU A 83 21.28 18.76 -57.99
N ARG A 84 22.36 18.19 -57.43
CA ARG A 84 22.28 17.23 -56.32
C ARG A 84 21.61 17.85 -55.09
N LYS A 85 22.01 19.07 -54.70
CA LYS A 85 21.39 19.78 -53.57
C LYS A 85 19.91 20.05 -53.82
N MET A 86 19.54 20.43 -55.05
CA MET A 86 18.16 20.67 -55.44
C MET A 86 17.32 19.39 -55.33
N GLN A 87 17.82 18.28 -55.87
CA GLN A 87 17.16 16.97 -55.78
C GLN A 87 16.98 16.50 -54.33
N GLU A 88 17.97 16.74 -53.46
CA GLU A 88 17.88 16.41 -52.04
C GLU A 88 16.81 17.25 -51.33
N ILE A 89 16.77 18.56 -51.59
CA ILE A 89 15.75 19.47 -51.05
C ILE A 89 14.36 19.09 -51.56
N GLU A 90 14.22 18.79 -52.84
CA GLU A 90 12.96 18.38 -53.46
C GLU A 90 12.45 17.08 -52.83
N LYS A 91 13.31 16.07 -52.70
CA LYS A 91 12.98 14.81 -52.02
C LYS A 91 12.54 15.04 -50.58
N ARG A 92 13.31 15.83 -49.82
CA ARG A 92 12.96 16.16 -48.42
C ARG A 92 11.65 16.92 -48.31
N THR A 93 11.35 17.80 -49.28
CA THR A 93 10.11 18.57 -49.33
C THR A 93 8.94 17.65 -49.63
N LYS A 94 9.05 16.78 -50.64
CA LYS A 94 8.05 15.78 -50.97
C LYS A 94 7.77 14.81 -49.83
N ASP A 95 8.81 14.35 -49.12
CA ASP A 95 8.65 13.49 -47.94
C ASP A 95 7.91 14.21 -46.81
N LYS A 96 8.15 15.51 -46.61
CA LYS A 96 7.41 16.33 -45.65
C LYS A 96 5.95 16.53 -46.07
N GLU A 97 5.70 16.80 -47.34
CA GLU A 97 4.34 16.94 -47.89
C GLU A 97 3.53 15.66 -47.72
N HIS A 98 4.13 14.50 -48.00
CA HIS A 98 3.49 13.21 -47.75
C HIS A 98 3.15 13.00 -46.28
N LYS A 99 4.10 13.26 -45.37
CA LYS A 99 3.86 13.16 -43.92
C LYS A 99 2.74 14.11 -43.45
N LEU A 100 2.75 15.34 -43.93
CA LEU A 100 1.74 16.34 -43.58
C LEU A 100 0.36 15.94 -44.11
N ASN A 101 0.27 15.44 -45.34
CA ASN A 101 -0.99 14.94 -45.90
C ASN A 101 -1.52 13.71 -45.13
N ASP A 102 -0.64 12.81 -44.72
CA ASP A 102 -1.01 11.64 -43.90
C ASP A 102 -1.52 12.07 -42.52
N GLU A 103 -0.86 13.03 -41.87
CA GLU A 103 -1.31 13.59 -40.59
C GLU A 103 -2.65 14.32 -40.74
N LEU A 104 -2.82 15.14 -41.78
CA LEU A 104 -4.05 15.87 -42.03
C LEU A 104 -5.23 14.92 -42.31
N SER A 105 -4.99 13.83 -43.04
CA SER A 105 -5.97 12.76 -43.25
C SER A 105 -6.35 12.05 -41.95
N LYS A 106 -5.39 11.76 -41.07
CA LYS A 106 -5.65 11.17 -39.74
C LYS A 106 -6.44 12.12 -38.86
N THR A 107 -6.06 13.39 -38.80
CA THR A 107 -6.75 14.42 -38.03
C THR A 107 -8.18 14.60 -38.53
N GLY A 108 -8.40 14.68 -39.85
CA GLY A 108 -9.76 14.79 -40.41
C GLY A 108 -10.64 13.55 -40.15
N LYS A 109 -10.06 12.36 -39.98
CA LYS A 109 -10.81 11.18 -39.52
C LYS A 109 -11.17 11.28 -38.04
N LEU A 110 -10.22 11.67 -37.20
CA LEU A 110 -10.43 11.87 -35.77
C LEU A 110 -11.50 12.94 -35.49
N GLU A 111 -11.48 14.06 -36.22
CA GLU A 111 -12.50 15.10 -36.13
C GLU A 111 -13.89 14.55 -36.47
N LYS A 112 -14.03 13.83 -37.58
CA LYS A 112 -15.31 13.21 -37.95
C LYS A 112 -15.81 12.20 -36.93
N ASP A 113 -14.92 11.42 -36.33
CA ASP A 113 -15.30 10.45 -35.30
C ASP A 113 -15.65 11.14 -33.98
N LEU A 114 -14.97 12.25 -33.65
CA LEU A 114 -15.32 13.09 -32.50
C LEU A 114 -16.69 13.75 -32.68
N ASP A 115 -16.98 14.31 -33.86
CA ASP A 115 -18.29 14.91 -34.17
C ASP A 115 -19.43 13.89 -34.04
N LYS A 116 -19.21 12.65 -34.52
CA LYS A 116 -20.17 11.55 -34.32
C LYS A 116 -20.39 11.25 -32.85
N GLN A 117 -19.31 11.15 -32.06
CA GLN A 117 -19.42 10.91 -30.62
C GLN A 117 -20.19 12.04 -29.93
N ILE A 118 -19.90 13.30 -30.24
CA ILE A 118 -20.61 14.46 -29.69
C ILE A 118 -22.10 14.36 -30.02
N ALA A 119 -22.45 14.05 -31.27
CA ALA A 119 -23.84 13.89 -31.69
C ALA A 119 -24.54 12.72 -30.97
N ASP A 120 -23.85 11.59 -30.76
CA ASP A 120 -24.37 10.44 -30.03
C ASP A 120 -24.57 10.75 -28.54
N TYR A 121 -23.63 11.47 -27.91
CA TYR A 121 -23.77 11.93 -26.53
C TYR A 121 -24.91 12.93 -26.37
N ALA A 122 -25.08 13.86 -27.30
CA ALA A 122 -26.20 14.79 -27.29
C ALA A 122 -27.55 14.05 -27.32
N LYS A 123 -27.70 13.05 -28.20
CA LYS A 123 -28.90 12.20 -28.25
C LYS A 123 -29.12 11.43 -26.95
N LYS A 124 -28.06 10.87 -26.36
CA LYS A 124 -28.16 10.14 -25.08
C LYS A 124 -28.61 11.05 -23.94
N ASN A 125 -28.10 12.28 -23.89
CA ASN A 125 -28.50 13.27 -22.90
C ASN A 125 -29.97 13.67 -23.07
N GLU A 126 -30.43 13.90 -24.31
CA GLU A 126 -31.83 14.19 -24.58
C GLU A 126 -32.76 13.04 -24.12
N ILE A 127 -32.37 11.79 -24.39
CA ILE A 127 -33.12 10.61 -23.92
C ILE A 127 -33.13 10.54 -22.38
N LEU A 128 -32.01 10.85 -21.72
CA LEU A 128 -31.92 10.85 -20.27
C LEU A 128 -32.81 11.93 -19.67
N ASP A 129 -32.76 13.16 -20.18
CA ASP A 129 -33.60 14.27 -19.73
C ASP A 129 -35.08 13.92 -19.88
N ARG A 130 -35.48 13.31 -21.01
CA ARG A 130 -36.87 12.87 -21.20
C ARG A 130 -37.27 11.81 -20.19
N LYS A 131 -36.42 10.81 -19.96
CA LYS A 131 -36.67 9.77 -18.94
C LYS A 131 -36.76 10.37 -17.54
N GLN A 132 -35.96 11.38 -17.24
CA GLN A 132 -35.98 12.05 -15.94
C GLN A 132 -37.28 12.84 -15.73
N GLN A 133 -37.75 13.56 -16.76
CA GLN A 133 -39.06 14.20 -16.76
C GLN A 133 -40.21 13.18 -16.62
N GLU A 134 -40.17 12.08 -17.37
CA GLU A 134 -41.15 11.00 -17.26
C GLU A 134 -41.18 10.41 -15.83
N LEU A 135 -40.00 10.22 -15.22
CA LEU A 135 -39.85 9.72 -13.85
C LEU A 135 -40.41 10.71 -12.82
N GLU A 136 -40.14 12.01 -12.96
CA GLU A 136 -40.68 13.04 -12.07
C GLU A 136 -42.20 13.10 -12.15
N VAL A 137 -42.77 13.05 -13.36
CA VAL A 137 -44.23 13.00 -13.55
C VAL A 137 -44.83 11.73 -12.95
N ALA A 138 -44.19 10.57 -13.16
CA ALA A 138 -44.65 9.30 -12.60
C ALA A 138 -44.59 9.30 -11.06
N THR A 139 -43.50 9.85 -10.49
CA THR A 139 -43.34 10.02 -9.04
C THR A 139 -44.42 10.93 -8.48
N THR A 140 -44.67 12.08 -9.12
CA THR A 140 -45.69 13.04 -8.70
C THR A 140 -47.09 12.40 -8.73
N LYS A 141 -47.44 11.71 -9.82
CA LYS A 141 -48.71 10.96 -9.90
C LYS A 141 -48.82 9.88 -8.83
N LYS A 142 -47.73 9.18 -8.52
CA LYS A 142 -47.71 8.17 -7.47
C LYS A 142 -47.96 8.80 -6.09
N VAL A 143 -47.38 9.96 -5.83
CA VAL A 143 -47.65 10.74 -4.61
C VAL A 143 -49.11 11.17 -4.55
N GLU A 144 -49.67 11.76 -5.62
CA GLU A 144 -51.08 12.15 -5.66
C GLU A 144 -52.05 10.97 -5.47
N ILE A 145 -51.74 9.81 -6.06
CA ILE A 145 -52.55 8.60 -5.90
C ILE A 145 -52.44 8.08 -4.46
N LEU A 146 -51.26 8.10 -3.86
CA LEU A 146 -51.08 7.75 -2.44
C LEU A 146 -51.86 8.71 -1.54
N GLU A 147 -51.82 10.02 -1.80
CA GLU A 147 -52.62 11.02 -1.08
C GLU A 147 -54.12 10.75 -1.20
N LYS A 148 -54.61 10.41 -2.41
CA LYS A 148 -56.02 10.09 -2.66
C LYS A 148 -56.48 8.76 -2.07
N ILE A 149 -55.65 7.71 -2.15
CA ILE A 149 -55.96 6.38 -1.61
C ILE A 149 -55.89 6.40 -0.08
N ALA A 150 -54.98 7.19 0.49
CA ALA A 150 -54.77 7.21 1.92
C ALA A 150 -55.93 7.89 2.66
N ASN A 151 -56.69 8.82 2.06
CA ASN A 151 -57.70 9.63 2.76
C ASN A 151 -57.14 10.28 4.06
N TYR A 152 -55.82 10.42 4.09
CA TYR A 152 -54.97 10.90 5.19
C TYR A 152 -54.12 12.00 4.59
N THR A 153 -54.09 13.15 5.23
CA THR A 153 -53.13 14.20 4.91
C THR A 153 -51.70 13.70 5.18
N ALA A 154 -50.69 14.22 4.47
CA ALA A 154 -49.29 13.82 4.65
C ALA A 154 -48.82 13.95 6.12
N GLU A 155 -49.42 14.88 6.86
CA GLU A 155 -49.24 15.06 8.31
C GLU A 155 -49.82 13.90 9.13
N GLU A 156 -51.04 13.45 8.82
CA GLU A 156 -51.69 12.33 9.53
C GLU A 156 -50.97 10.99 9.27
N ALA A 157 -50.53 10.74 8.02
CA ALA A 157 -49.78 9.52 7.70
C ALA A 157 -48.41 9.49 8.40
N LYS A 158 -47.78 10.66 8.54
CA LYS A 158 -46.53 10.82 9.30
C LYS A 158 -46.76 10.63 10.80
N ALA A 159 -47.87 11.15 11.33
CA ALA A 159 -48.24 10.97 12.74
C ALA A 159 -48.48 9.50 13.09
N GLU A 160 -49.19 8.77 12.23
CA GLU A 160 -49.47 7.34 12.44
C GLU A 160 -48.22 6.47 12.27
N LEU A 161 -47.35 6.77 11.31
CA LEU A 161 -46.04 6.12 11.17
C LEU A 161 -45.17 6.32 12.42
N VAL A 162 -45.15 7.55 12.94
CA VAL A 162 -44.41 7.89 14.18
C VAL A 162 -44.99 7.16 15.38
N GLU A 163 -46.31 7.08 15.54
CA GLU A 163 -46.94 6.30 16.62
C GLU A 163 -46.66 4.81 16.50
N THR A 164 -46.70 4.25 15.29
CA THR A 164 -46.37 2.84 15.05
C THR A 164 -44.92 2.55 15.40
N MET A 165 -43.98 3.42 15.00
CA MET A 165 -42.57 3.29 15.36
C MET A 165 -42.34 3.41 16.87
N LYS A 166 -43.06 4.31 17.57
CA LYS A 166 -42.98 4.42 19.03
C LYS A 166 -43.51 3.16 19.71
N ALA A 167 -44.64 2.61 19.26
CA ALA A 167 -45.21 1.38 19.79
C ALA A 167 -44.26 0.20 19.59
N GLU A 168 -43.63 0.09 18.42
CA GLU A 168 -42.67 -0.96 18.12
C GLU A 168 -41.38 -0.81 18.95
N ALA A 169 -40.84 0.41 19.07
CA ALA A 169 -39.70 0.71 19.92
C ALA A 169 -39.98 0.38 21.40
N LYS A 170 -41.17 0.72 21.90
CA LYS A 170 -41.61 0.39 23.26
C LYS A 170 -41.70 -1.12 23.49
N THR A 171 -42.23 -1.86 22.51
CA THR A 171 -42.33 -3.32 22.57
C THR A 171 -40.96 -3.98 22.61
N ARG A 172 -40.03 -3.55 21.75
CA ARG A 172 -38.65 -4.06 21.75
C ARG A 172 -37.91 -3.70 23.04
N ALA A 173 -38.10 -2.48 23.55
CA ALA A 173 -37.53 -2.05 24.82
C ALA A 173 -38.05 -2.90 25.99
N GLN A 174 -39.36 -3.20 26.03
CA GLN A 174 -39.95 -4.08 27.04
C GLN A 174 -39.40 -5.52 26.96
N ALA A 175 -39.27 -6.08 25.75
CA ALA A 175 -38.67 -7.39 25.57
C ALA A 175 -37.21 -7.44 26.05
N HIS A 176 -36.43 -6.37 25.79
CA HIS A 176 -35.06 -6.27 26.26
C HIS A 176 -34.97 -6.15 27.79
N VAL A 177 -35.83 -5.32 28.41
CA VAL A 177 -35.93 -5.21 29.87
C VAL A 177 -36.30 -6.55 30.51
N GLN A 178 -37.24 -7.28 29.93
CA GLN A 178 -37.64 -8.61 30.41
C GLN A 178 -36.48 -9.60 30.37
N SER A 179 -35.71 -9.62 29.28
CA SER A 179 -34.51 -10.47 29.16
C SER A 179 -33.45 -10.13 30.21
N ILE A 180 -33.21 -8.84 30.48
CA ILE A 180 -32.26 -8.41 31.52
C ILE A 180 -32.73 -8.86 32.90
N MET A 181 -34.03 -8.76 33.19
CA MET A 181 -34.60 -9.20 34.46
C MET A 181 -34.46 -10.72 34.66
N GLU A 182 -34.71 -11.51 33.62
CA GLU A 182 -34.55 -12.97 33.67
C GLU A 182 -33.10 -13.37 33.90
N GLU A 183 -32.14 -12.73 33.22
CA GLU A 183 -30.71 -12.96 33.41
C GLU A 183 -30.26 -12.57 34.83
N ALA A 184 -30.70 -11.41 35.32
CA ALA A 184 -30.43 -10.97 36.69
C ALA A 184 -30.96 -11.96 37.74
N GLN A 185 -32.16 -12.49 37.53
CA GLN A 185 -32.77 -13.46 38.44
C GLN A 185 -32.05 -14.81 38.43
N LEU A 186 -31.60 -15.26 37.26
CA LEU A 186 -30.81 -16.49 37.11
C LEU A 186 -29.44 -16.37 37.79
N ASN A 187 -28.75 -15.23 37.59
CA ASN A 187 -27.48 -14.93 38.23
C ASN A 187 -27.61 -14.83 39.76
N ALA A 188 -28.63 -14.12 40.24
CA ALA A 188 -28.90 -14.01 41.68
C ALA A 188 -29.17 -15.38 42.32
N LYS A 189 -29.90 -16.27 41.65
CA LYS A 189 -30.18 -17.63 42.15
C LYS A 189 -28.90 -18.48 42.22
N ASN A 190 -28.03 -18.37 41.24
CA ASN A 190 -26.75 -19.09 41.23
C ASN A 190 -25.82 -18.59 42.34
N GLU A 191 -25.72 -17.28 42.53
CA GLU A 191 -24.88 -16.70 43.59
C GLU A 191 -25.42 -17.03 44.98
N ALA A 192 -26.75 -16.97 45.18
CA ALA A 192 -27.38 -17.39 46.43
C ALA A 192 -27.07 -18.85 46.77
N ARG A 193 -27.16 -19.76 45.79
CA ARG A 193 -26.81 -21.18 45.98
C ARG A 193 -25.35 -21.35 46.39
N LYS A 194 -24.44 -20.62 45.75
CA LYS A 194 -23.00 -20.64 46.06
C LYS A 194 -22.71 -20.18 47.49
N ILE A 195 -23.31 -19.08 47.93
CA ILE A 195 -23.16 -18.56 49.30
C ILE A 195 -23.66 -19.59 50.33
N VAL A 196 -24.81 -20.21 50.10
CA VAL A 196 -25.35 -21.23 51.02
C VAL A 196 -24.40 -22.43 51.13
N VAL A 197 -23.89 -22.94 50.00
CA VAL A 197 -22.94 -24.06 50.01
C VAL A 197 -21.66 -23.70 50.76
N GLN A 198 -21.09 -22.52 50.49
CA GLN A 198 -19.90 -22.05 51.20
C GLN A 198 -20.13 -21.89 52.70
N THR A 199 -21.31 -21.40 53.09
CA THR A 199 -21.68 -21.23 54.50
C THR A 199 -21.79 -22.59 55.20
N ILE A 200 -22.44 -23.58 54.57
CA ILE A 200 -22.53 -24.95 55.09
C ILE A 200 -21.14 -25.56 55.24
N GLN A 201 -20.28 -25.43 54.23
CA GLN A 201 -18.92 -25.97 54.27
C GLN A 201 -18.06 -25.36 55.39
N ARG A 202 -18.27 -24.07 55.70
CA ARG A 202 -17.51 -23.36 56.72
C ARG A 202 -18.01 -23.63 58.15
N ILE A 203 -19.33 -23.66 58.37
CA ILE A 203 -19.92 -23.79 59.71
C ILE A 203 -20.14 -25.26 60.08
N GLY A 204 -20.36 -26.14 59.11
CA GLY A 204 -20.75 -27.53 59.34
C GLY A 204 -19.71 -28.34 60.12
N THR A 205 -18.42 -28.09 59.92
CA THR A 205 -17.34 -28.78 60.63
C THR A 205 -17.18 -28.28 62.07
N GLU A 206 -17.23 -26.96 62.29
CA GLU A 206 -17.10 -26.35 63.61
C GLU A 206 -18.28 -26.74 64.52
N GLN A 207 -19.52 -26.62 64.04
CA GLN A 207 -20.71 -26.97 64.82
C GLN A 207 -20.80 -28.47 65.12
N ALA A 208 -20.33 -29.34 64.21
CA ALA A 208 -20.35 -30.78 64.43
C ALA A 208 -19.41 -31.21 65.58
N ILE A 209 -18.27 -30.54 65.75
CA ILE A 209 -17.32 -30.84 66.83
C ILE A 209 -17.87 -30.37 68.17
N GLU A 210 -18.31 -29.11 68.26
CA GLU A 210 -18.89 -28.54 69.50
C GLU A 210 -20.12 -29.33 69.97
N ASN A 211 -20.97 -29.75 69.03
CA ASN A 211 -22.15 -30.53 69.35
C ASN A 211 -21.87 -32.01 69.60
N SER A 212 -20.64 -32.53 69.55
CA SER A 212 -20.39 -33.99 69.73
C SER A 212 -19.78 -34.37 71.07
N VAL A 213 -19.10 -33.45 71.76
CA VAL A 213 -18.37 -33.74 73.01
C VAL A 213 -18.82 -32.80 74.13
N SER A 214 -18.96 -33.32 75.35
CA SER A 214 -19.21 -32.51 76.55
C SER A 214 -18.33 -32.97 77.71
N VAL A 215 -17.77 -32.01 78.45
CA VAL A 215 -16.93 -32.29 79.62
C VAL A 215 -17.82 -32.34 80.87
N PHE A 216 -17.67 -33.38 81.67
CA PHE A 216 -18.28 -33.51 82.99
C PHE A 216 -17.20 -33.43 84.08
N ASN A 217 -17.27 -32.38 84.89
CA ASN A 217 -16.30 -32.13 85.96
C ASN A 217 -16.70 -32.88 87.23
N ILE A 218 -15.71 -33.42 87.93
CA ILE A 218 -15.87 -34.25 89.12
C ILE A 218 -15.04 -33.63 90.25
N GLU A 219 -15.58 -33.65 91.47
CA GLU A 219 -14.98 -32.99 92.64
C GLU A 219 -13.76 -33.72 93.23
N SER A 220 -13.54 -34.99 92.88
CA SER A 220 -12.39 -35.79 93.35
C SER A 220 -12.22 -37.08 92.53
N ASP A 221 -10.98 -37.55 92.37
CA ASP A 221 -10.66 -38.81 91.68
C ASP A 221 -11.24 -40.06 92.39
N GLU A 222 -11.56 -39.98 93.68
CA GLU A 222 -12.26 -41.05 94.39
C GLU A 222 -13.68 -41.28 93.83
N VAL A 223 -14.34 -40.20 93.40
CA VAL A 223 -15.65 -40.25 92.73
C VAL A 223 -15.48 -40.81 91.32
N LYS A 224 -14.42 -40.43 90.59
CA LYS A 224 -14.07 -40.97 89.26
C LYS A 224 -13.90 -42.50 89.33
N GLY A 225 -13.18 -43.01 90.33
CA GLY A 225 -13.02 -44.45 90.58
C GLY A 225 -14.35 -45.19 90.85
N ARG A 226 -15.27 -44.58 91.59
CA ARG A 226 -16.62 -45.15 91.84
C ARG A 226 -17.51 -45.16 90.60
N ILE A 227 -17.42 -44.13 89.75
CA ILE A 227 -18.14 -44.04 88.48
C ILE A 227 -17.67 -45.15 87.53
N ILE A 228 -16.35 -45.40 87.45
CA ILE A 228 -15.77 -46.51 86.66
C ILE A 228 -16.24 -47.86 87.22
N GLY A 229 -16.11 -48.05 88.53
CA GLY A 229 -16.38 -49.32 89.20
C GLY A 229 -15.30 -50.38 88.90
N ARG A 230 -15.29 -51.48 89.68
CA ARG A 230 -14.34 -52.59 89.47
C ARG A 230 -14.54 -53.16 88.06
N GLU A 231 -13.49 -53.12 87.23
CA GLU A 231 -13.45 -53.53 85.82
C GLU A 231 -14.33 -52.70 84.85
N GLY A 232 -14.65 -51.45 85.21
CA GLY A 232 -15.46 -50.58 84.33
C GLY A 232 -16.94 -50.96 84.26
N ARG A 233 -17.42 -51.84 85.14
CA ARG A 233 -18.80 -52.37 85.13
C ARG A 233 -19.87 -51.28 85.26
N ASN A 234 -19.58 -50.21 86.01
CA ASN A 234 -20.53 -49.12 86.19
C ASN A 234 -20.58 -48.21 84.96
N ILE A 235 -19.44 -47.85 84.36
CA ILE A 235 -19.40 -47.08 83.10
C ILE A 235 -20.10 -47.84 81.98
N ARG A 236 -19.80 -49.13 81.77
CA ARG A 236 -20.44 -49.91 80.71
C ARG A 236 -21.97 -50.00 80.87
N ALA A 237 -22.47 -50.13 82.11
CA ALA A 237 -23.91 -50.11 82.38
C ALA A 237 -24.53 -48.75 82.03
N LEU A 238 -23.85 -47.65 82.36
CA LEU A 238 -24.29 -46.30 82.03
C LEU A 238 -24.25 -46.04 80.51
N GLU A 239 -23.19 -46.46 79.82
CA GLU A 239 -23.04 -46.38 78.37
C GLU A 239 -24.13 -47.18 77.66
N ALA A 240 -24.37 -48.43 78.08
CA ALA A 240 -25.42 -49.27 77.51
C ALA A 240 -26.81 -48.65 77.70
N MET A 241 -27.08 -48.05 78.86
CA MET A 241 -28.39 -47.46 79.15
C MET A 241 -28.60 -46.10 78.49
N THR A 242 -27.57 -45.28 78.32
CA THR A 242 -27.69 -43.93 77.75
C THR A 242 -27.39 -43.88 76.26
N GLY A 243 -26.61 -44.82 75.73
CA GLY A 243 -26.11 -44.82 74.36
C GLY A 243 -25.08 -43.73 74.09
N VAL A 244 -24.37 -43.30 75.13
CA VAL A 244 -23.27 -42.32 75.10
C VAL A 244 -21.98 -43.06 75.38
N GLU A 245 -20.89 -42.67 74.70
CA GLU A 245 -19.55 -43.19 74.97
C GLU A 245 -18.85 -42.30 76.00
N ILE A 246 -18.31 -42.91 77.05
CA ILE A 246 -17.71 -42.20 78.17
C ILE A 246 -16.20 -42.43 78.14
N ILE A 247 -15.47 -41.38 77.72
CA ILE A 247 -14.02 -41.44 77.61
C ILE A 247 -13.42 -40.95 78.93
N VAL A 248 -12.65 -41.85 79.55
CA VAL A 248 -11.89 -41.57 80.77
C VAL A 248 -10.42 -41.48 80.39
N ASP A 249 -9.86 -40.28 80.49
CA ASP A 249 -8.44 -40.01 80.18
C ASP A 249 -7.64 -39.70 81.45
N ASP A 250 -6.33 -39.54 81.31
CA ASP A 250 -5.36 -39.19 82.38
C ASP A 250 -5.55 -37.77 82.93
N THR A 251 -6.52 -37.01 82.41
CA THR A 251 -6.90 -35.69 82.94
C THR A 251 -7.57 -35.86 84.32
N PRO A 252 -7.01 -35.26 85.39
CA PRO A 252 -7.62 -35.31 86.72
C PRO A 252 -8.98 -34.58 86.72
N GLU A 253 -9.91 -35.01 87.56
CA GLU A 253 -11.16 -34.28 87.85
C GLU A 253 -12.16 -34.11 86.68
N ALA A 254 -11.99 -34.80 85.53
CA ALA A 254 -12.92 -34.73 84.41
C ALA A 254 -13.17 -36.07 83.69
N ILE A 255 -14.37 -36.21 83.13
CA ILE A 255 -14.78 -37.30 82.23
C ILE A 255 -15.42 -36.67 80.98
N LEU A 256 -15.11 -37.23 79.80
CA LEU A 256 -15.66 -36.76 78.53
C LEU A 256 -16.85 -37.62 78.11
N LEU A 257 -17.96 -36.97 77.77
CA LEU A 257 -19.16 -37.59 77.22
C LEU A 257 -19.19 -37.35 75.70
N SER A 258 -19.04 -38.41 74.92
CA SER A 258 -19.07 -38.38 73.45
C SER A 258 -20.37 -39.00 72.94
N CYS A 259 -21.15 -38.22 72.19
CA CYS A 259 -22.35 -38.70 71.51
C CYS A 259 -22.79 -37.67 70.47
N PHE A 260 -23.33 -38.08 69.32
CA PHE A 260 -23.86 -37.13 68.33
C PHE A 260 -25.23 -36.54 68.71
N ASP A 261 -25.98 -37.23 69.58
CA ASP A 261 -27.32 -36.80 70.01
C ASP A 261 -27.23 -35.96 71.31
N PRO A 262 -27.56 -34.65 71.26
CA PRO A 262 -27.46 -33.76 72.42
C PRO A 262 -28.43 -34.18 73.54
N VAL A 263 -29.57 -34.79 73.21
CA VAL A 263 -30.55 -35.23 74.20
C VAL A 263 -30.02 -36.40 75.01
N ARG A 264 -29.36 -37.36 74.35
CA ARG A 264 -28.74 -38.51 75.03
C ARG A 264 -27.56 -38.07 75.90
N ARG A 265 -26.72 -37.17 75.39
CA ARG A 265 -25.58 -36.62 76.14
C ARG A 265 -26.04 -35.91 77.42
N GLU A 266 -27.11 -35.13 77.32
CA GLU A 266 -27.67 -34.42 78.47
C GLU A 266 -28.33 -35.37 79.49
N ILE A 267 -28.98 -36.45 79.02
CA ILE A 267 -29.50 -37.50 79.90
C ILE A 267 -28.36 -38.21 80.65
N ALA A 268 -27.25 -38.52 79.98
CA ALA A 268 -26.08 -39.11 80.61
C ALA A 268 -25.46 -38.18 81.67
N ARG A 269 -25.28 -36.89 81.33
CA ARG A 269 -24.77 -35.86 82.24
C ARG A 269 -25.60 -35.71 83.51
N LEU A 270 -26.94 -35.60 83.35
CA LEU A 270 -27.86 -35.49 84.49
C LEU A 270 -27.92 -36.77 85.33
N SER A 271 -27.82 -37.93 84.69
CA SER A 271 -27.79 -39.22 85.40
C SER A 271 -26.52 -39.36 86.23
N LEU A 272 -25.36 -39.00 85.64
CA LEU A 272 -24.07 -38.94 86.36
C LEU A 272 -24.13 -38.00 87.55
N HIS A 273 -24.62 -36.77 87.36
CA HIS A 273 -24.73 -35.81 88.46
C HIS A 273 -25.56 -36.37 89.63
N ARG A 274 -26.71 -36.99 89.36
CA ARG A 274 -27.55 -37.61 90.39
C ARG A 274 -26.88 -38.79 91.09
N LEU A 275 -26.17 -39.63 90.34
CA LEU A 275 -25.45 -40.78 90.90
C LEU A 275 -24.29 -40.34 91.80
N VAL A 276 -23.60 -39.24 91.45
CA VAL A 276 -22.53 -38.65 92.26
C VAL A 276 -23.10 -38.07 93.55
N THR A 277 -24.20 -37.29 93.49
CA THR A 277 -24.83 -36.71 94.69
C THR A 277 -25.36 -37.79 95.65
N ASP A 278 -25.90 -38.89 95.14
CA ASP A 278 -26.40 -40.02 95.95
C ASP A 278 -25.24 -40.89 96.52
N GLY A 279 -24.05 -40.83 95.91
CA GLY A 279 -22.83 -41.52 96.36
C GLY A 279 -22.82 -43.05 96.19
N ARG A 280 -23.93 -43.65 95.77
CA ARG A 280 -24.10 -45.10 95.56
C ARG A 280 -24.18 -45.42 94.07
N ILE A 281 -23.11 -45.99 93.53
CA ILE A 281 -22.99 -46.29 92.10
C ILE A 281 -22.84 -47.81 91.90
N HIS A 282 -23.92 -48.47 91.50
CA HIS A 282 -23.95 -49.89 91.13
C HIS A 282 -24.94 -50.11 89.96
N PRO A 283 -24.78 -51.18 89.15
CA PRO A 283 -25.51 -51.32 87.89
C PRO A 283 -27.03 -51.16 87.99
N ALA A 284 -27.68 -51.84 88.95
CA ALA A 284 -29.13 -51.74 89.15
C ALA A 284 -29.63 -50.32 89.47
N ARG A 285 -28.83 -49.50 90.17
CA ARG A 285 -29.19 -48.12 90.48
C ARG A 285 -28.99 -47.19 89.29
N ILE A 286 -27.96 -47.46 88.48
CA ILE A 286 -27.70 -46.72 87.24
C ILE A 286 -28.90 -46.86 86.30
N GLU A 287 -29.40 -48.08 86.11
CA GLU A 287 -30.58 -48.36 85.28
C GLU A 287 -31.80 -47.55 85.76
N GLU A 288 -32.12 -47.61 87.06
CA GLU A 288 -33.24 -46.89 87.65
C GLU A 288 -33.12 -45.36 87.50
N VAL A 289 -31.93 -44.80 87.76
CA VAL A 289 -31.70 -43.35 87.68
C VAL A 289 -31.74 -42.87 86.24
N VAL A 290 -31.19 -43.63 85.28
CA VAL A 290 -31.24 -43.28 83.85
C VAL A 290 -32.67 -43.31 83.35
N GLU A 291 -33.48 -44.31 83.72
CA GLU A 291 -34.88 -44.39 83.30
C GLU A 291 -35.75 -43.26 83.89
N LYS A 292 -35.56 -42.93 85.17
CA LYS A 292 -36.17 -41.74 85.80
C LYS A 292 -35.71 -40.43 85.15
N THR A 293 -34.48 -40.37 84.67
CA THR A 293 -33.95 -39.18 84.00
C THR A 293 -34.49 -39.06 82.57
N LYS A 294 -34.60 -40.17 81.83
CA LYS A 294 -35.24 -40.25 80.50
C LYS A 294 -36.71 -39.83 80.53
N SER A 295 -37.48 -40.28 81.53
CA SER A 295 -38.89 -39.90 81.67
C SER A 295 -39.06 -38.42 82.03
N LYS A 296 -38.18 -37.86 82.87
CA LYS A 296 -38.17 -36.42 83.20
C LYS A 296 -37.71 -35.55 82.03
N SER A 297 -36.70 -35.95 81.26
CA SER A 297 -36.23 -35.18 80.10
C SER A 297 -37.26 -35.15 78.97
N LYS A 298 -37.96 -36.28 78.69
CA LYS A 298 -39.09 -36.30 77.75
C LYS A 298 -40.20 -35.30 78.15
N LYS A 299 -40.56 -35.21 79.43
CA LYS A 299 -41.57 -34.23 79.90
C LYS A 299 -41.12 -32.77 79.76
N LYS A 300 -39.82 -32.51 79.77
CA LYS A 300 -39.25 -31.15 79.68
C LYS A 300 -38.99 -30.71 78.23
N SER A 301 -38.89 -31.65 77.28
CA SER A 301 -38.70 -31.38 75.85
C SER A 301 -40.02 -31.20 75.08
N LEU A 302 -41.17 -31.43 75.73
CA LEU A 302 -42.53 -31.29 75.19
C LEU A 302 -43.27 -30.06 75.75
N LYS A 303 -42.55 -29.14 76.39
CA LYS A 303 -42.96 -27.77 76.76
C LYS A 303 -41.90 -26.82 76.24
#